data_AF-A0A9D5BV48-F1
#
_entry.id   AF-A0A9D5BV48-F1
#
_cell.length_a   1.000
_cell.length_b   1.000
_cell.length_c   1.000
_cell.angle_alpha   90.00
_cell.angle_beta   90.00
_cell.angle_gamma   90.00
#
_symmetry.space_group_name_H-M   'P 1'
#
loop_
_entity.id
_entity.type
_entity.pdbx_description
1 polymer ?
#
loop_
_entity_poly.entity_id
_entity_poly.type
_entity_poly.pdbx_seq_one_letter_code
_entity_poly.pdbx_strand_id
1 'polypeptide(L)'
;MYKEKLSTFSLSNQHLSSLFEEKIFSLVGVRGFCTNESKEDSKIAHKNILALVEGQAAFLDYLHGTRGLQFTDAENISKNSPIFLGRLLKKVENEEEIGRALMRYFRYHPINEFEPFFESLGLKPSEYNPFLPRELMFLADDVTLLENYHALCNYGIAHGKIGKIYKEATEVFRYSFGLLGLKLQAYEGLGLSKSSVTKLVASSPQLLVGEIDREFVKLLEQLESIGMQRDWIGGIVSEKNTYNWNRILMFLQFLHHLGLSGQVIVTLIRRHASIISDGSGKTVFLLIGLMVKMGAREREIITMFTQFPCVQIGSFY
;
A
#
# COMPACT_ATOMS: atom_id res chain seq x y z
N MET A 1 33.11 1.55 18.41
CA MET A 1 32.15 2.14 17.43
C MET A 1 32.10 1.44 16.06
N TYR A 2 33.20 1.01 15.43
CA TYR A 2 33.13 0.30 14.13
C TYR A 2 32.75 -1.19 14.21
N LYS A 3 33.09 -1.89 15.30
CA LYS A 3 32.74 -3.31 15.50
C LYS A 3 31.26 -3.57 15.81
N GLU A 4 30.57 -2.63 16.46
CA GLU A 4 29.12 -2.75 16.73
C GLU A 4 28.27 -2.60 15.47
N LYS A 5 28.65 -1.72 14.53
CA LYS A 5 27.96 -1.60 13.24
C LYS A 5 28.06 -2.87 12.39
N LEU A 6 29.20 -3.57 12.45
CA LEU A 6 29.41 -4.83 11.74
C LEU A 6 28.62 -6.00 12.35
N SER A 7 28.42 -6.04 13.67
CA SER A 7 27.59 -7.09 14.29
C SER A 7 26.09 -6.85 14.06
N THR A 8 25.63 -5.60 14.06
CA THR A 8 24.26 -5.28 13.64
C THR A 8 24.02 -5.58 12.15
N PHE A 9 25.05 -5.42 11.30
CA PHE A 9 25.00 -5.78 9.87
C PHE A 9 24.94 -7.30 9.66
N SER A 10 25.68 -8.09 10.46
CA SER A 10 25.62 -9.56 10.39
C SER A 10 24.31 -10.13 10.93
N LEU A 11 23.76 -9.55 12.01
CA LEU A 11 22.46 -9.93 12.58
C LEU A 11 21.30 -9.57 11.64
N SER A 12 21.38 -8.41 10.97
CA SER A 12 20.44 -8.01 9.91
C SER A 12 20.47 -9.01 8.75
N ASN A 13 21.65 -9.46 8.31
CA ASN A 13 21.75 -10.42 7.21
C ASN A 13 21.24 -11.82 7.57
N GLN A 14 21.40 -12.26 8.83
CA GLN A 14 20.83 -13.53 9.28
C GLN A 14 19.30 -13.49 9.36
N HIS A 15 18.72 -12.37 9.83
CA HIS A 15 17.28 -12.17 9.87
C HIS A 15 16.67 -11.96 8.47
N LEU A 16 17.43 -11.36 7.54
CA LEU A 16 17.05 -11.25 6.13
C LEU A 16 17.10 -12.62 5.44
N SER A 17 18.11 -13.45 5.73
CA SER A 17 18.19 -14.82 5.22
C SER A 17 16.98 -15.66 5.63
N SER A 18 16.55 -15.57 6.91
CA SER A 18 15.40 -16.33 7.40
C SER A 18 14.06 -15.83 6.84
N LEU A 19 13.88 -14.51 6.72
CA LEU A 19 12.69 -13.92 6.08
C LEU A 19 12.64 -14.22 4.57
N PHE A 20 13.80 -14.39 3.93
CA PHE A 20 13.92 -14.73 2.51
C PHE A 20 13.62 -16.21 2.26
N GLU A 21 14.07 -17.11 3.14
CA GLU A 21 13.69 -18.53 3.12
C GLU A 21 12.17 -18.70 3.28
N GLU A 22 11.54 -18.00 4.23
CA GLU A 22 10.08 -18.05 4.40
C GLU A 22 9.31 -17.56 3.16
N LYS A 23 9.81 -16.51 2.49
CA LYS A 23 9.21 -15.99 1.25
C LYS A 23 9.38 -16.93 0.06
N ILE A 24 10.53 -17.61 -0.06
CA ILE A 24 10.77 -18.62 -1.11
C ILE A 24 9.85 -19.83 -0.91
N PHE A 25 9.68 -20.30 0.33
CA PHE A 25 8.74 -21.39 0.64
C PHE A 25 7.28 -21.03 0.32
N SER A 26 6.91 -19.74 0.40
CA SER A 26 5.56 -19.28 0.02
C SER A 26 5.33 -19.18 -1.51
N LEU A 27 6.40 -19.01 -2.29
CA LEU A 27 6.36 -18.97 -3.76
C LEU A 27 6.38 -20.39 -4.38
N VAL A 28 7.00 -21.35 -3.68
CA VAL A 28 6.97 -22.77 -4.04
C VAL A 28 5.78 -23.42 -3.33
N GLY A 29 4.58 -23.23 -3.88
CA GLY A 29 3.39 -23.93 -3.42
C GLY A 29 3.50 -25.44 -3.67
N VAL A 30 4.15 -26.18 -2.76
CA VAL A 30 4.12 -27.65 -2.76
C VAL A 30 3.94 -28.15 -1.33
N ARG A 31 2.71 -28.53 -1.03
CA ARG A 31 2.37 -29.42 0.07
C ARG A 31 2.85 -30.83 -0.32
N GLY A 32 3.78 -31.38 0.45
CA GLY A 32 3.90 -32.83 0.64
C GLY A 32 5.07 -33.54 -0.04
N PHE A 33 5.70 -34.38 0.79
CA PHE A 33 6.62 -35.49 0.52
C PHE A 33 8.13 -35.19 0.40
N CYS A 34 8.84 -35.71 1.40
CA CYS A 34 10.29 -35.87 1.45
C CYS A 34 10.81 -36.51 0.16
N THR A 35 11.69 -35.80 -0.54
CA THR A 35 12.58 -36.42 -1.53
C THR A 35 13.98 -35.85 -1.33
N ASN A 36 14.97 -36.71 -1.47
CA ASN A 36 16.39 -36.39 -1.28
C ASN A 36 16.80 -35.28 -2.25
N GLU A 37 16.99 -34.06 -1.76
CA GLU A 37 17.59 -32.97 -2.52
C GLU A 37 19.00 -33.37 -2.95
N SER A 38 19.28 -33.35 -4.26
CA SER A 38 20.56 -33.76 -4.81
C SER A 38 21.62 -32.67 -4.59
N LYS A 39 22.90 -33.05 -4.46
CA LYS A 39 24.02 -32.09 -4.33
C LYS A 39 24.11 -31.10 -5.51
N GLU A 40 23.52 -31.42 -6.64
CA GLU A 40 23.46 -30.58 -7.85
C GLU A 40 22.47 -29.42 -7.65
N ASP A 41 21.28 -29.72 -7.12
CA ASP A 41 20.21 -28.74 -6.88
C ASP A 41 20.65 -27.67 -5.87
N SER A 42 21.34 -28.10 -4.82
CA SER A 42 21.89 -27.20 -3.78
C SER A 42 22.96 -26.25 -4.34
N LYS A 43 23.83 -26.73 -5.25
CA LYS A 43 24.85 -25.89 -5.90
C LYS A 43 24.23 -24.86 -6.84
N ILE A 44 23.21 -25.27 -7.60
CA ILE A 44 22.49 -24.36 -8.52
C ILE A 44 21.77 -23.27 -7.71
N ALA A 45 21.08 -23.65 -6.64
CA ALA A 45 20.42 -22.69 -5.74
C ALA A 45 21.44 -21.69 -5.14
N HIS A 46 22.58 -22.18 -4.66
CA HIS A 46 23.63 -21.33 -4.11
C HIS A 46 24.20 -20.34 -5.15
N LYS A 47 24.48 -20.82 -6.37
CA LYS A 47 24.94 -19.96 -7.48
C LYS A 47 23.92 -18.88 -7.82
N ASN A 48 22.63 -19.21 -7.84
CA ASN A 48 21.55 -18.26 -8.12
C ASN A 48 21.43 -17.20 -7.02
N ILE A 49 21.61 -17.59 -5.75
CA ILE A 49 21.62 -16.65 -4.61
C ILE A 49 22.80 -15.70 -4.71
N LEU A 50 24.01 -16.20 -5.02
CA LEU A 50 25.19 -15.36 -5.20
C LEU A 50 25.00 -14.36 -6.36
N ALA A 51 24.50 -14.82 -7.50
CA ALA A 51 24.22 -13.95 -8.64
C ALA A 51 23.19 -12.87 -8.30
N LEU A 52 22.18 -13.20 -7.49
CA LEU A 52 21.19 -12.24 -7.01
C LEU A 52 21.84 -11.17 -6.11
N VAL A 53 22.65 -11.57 -5.14
CA VAL A 53 23.33 -10.65 -4.20
C VAL A 53 24.30 -9.73 -4.95
N GLU A 54 25.11 -10.29 -5.84
CA GLU A 54 26.01 -9.49 -6.69
C GLU A 54 25.23 -8.55 -7.62
N GLY A 55 24.11 -9.03 -8.16
CA GLY A 55 23.22 -8.23 -8.99
C GLY A 55 22.60 -7.05 -8.26
N GLN A 56 22.13 -7.27 -7.03
CA GLN A 56 21.60 -6.21 -6.18
C GLN A 56 22.68 -5.18 -5.82
N ALA A 57 23.89 -5.63 -5.48
CA ALA A 57 25.01 -4.75 -5.17
C ALA A 57 25.42 -3.88 -6.37
N ALA A 58 25.60 -4.49 -7.54
CA ALA A 58 25.92 -3.74 -8.75
C ALA A 58 24.81 -2.75 -9.15
N PHE A 59 23.55 -3.14 -8.97
CA PHE A 59 22.42 -2.27 -9.27
C PHE A 59 22.29 -1.10 -8.28
N LEU A 60 22.53 -1.36 -6.98
CA LEU A 60 22.65 -0.32 -5.95
C LEU A 60 23.76 0.69 -6.29
N ASP A 61 24.96 0.19 -6.63
CA ASP A 61 26.11 1.03 -6.98
C ASP A 61 25.85 1.85 -8.24
N TYR A 62 25.13 1.31 -9.21
CA TYR A 62 24.65 2.08 -10.35
C TYR A 62 23.71 3.21 -9.93
N LEU A 63 22.62 2.89 -9.22
CA LEU A 63 21.59 3.87 -8.84
C LEU A 63 22.15 4.97 -7.93
N HIS A 64 22.93 4.61 -6.92
CA HIS A 64 23.51 5.58 -5.99
C HIS A 64 24.79 6.23 -6.55
N GLY A 65 25.80 5.42 -6.89
CA GLY A 65 27.13 5.89 -7.25
C GLY A 65 27.21 6.50 -8.64
N THR A 66 26.45 6.00 -9.61
CA THR A 66 26.48 6.52 -11.00
C THR A 66 25.36 7.53 -11.25
N ARG A 67 24.14 7.27 -10.75
CA ARG A 67 22.96 8.09 -11.03
C ARG A 67 22.66 9.12 -9.95
N GLY A 68 23.34 9.06 -8.80
CA GLY A 68 23.23 10.07 -7.75
C GLY A 68 21.94 10.00 -6.93
N LEU A 69 21.18 8.91 -7.01
CA LEU A 69 20.01 8.74 -6.15
C LEU A 69 20.40 8.62 -4.68
N GLN A 70 19.50 8.99 -3.77
CA GLN A 70 19.77 8.82 -2.35
C GLN A 70 19.98 7.34 -2.04
N PHE A 71 20.93 7.04 -1.14
CA PHE A 71 21.30 5.66 -0.83
C PHE A 71 20.09 4.81 -0.40
N THR A 72 19.20 5.37 0.41
CA THR A 72 17.99 4.68 0.88
C THR A 72 17.03 4.33 -0.25
N ASP A 73 16.92 5.16 -1.28
CA ASP A 73 16.07 4.88 -2.43
C ASP A 73 16.71 3.81 -3.31
N ALA A 74 18.01 3.97 -3.61
CA ALA A 74 18.76 3.01 -4.39
C ALA A 74 18.78 1.62 -3.73
N GLU A 75 18.87 1.56 -2.41
CA GLU A 75 18.78 0.34 -1.62
C GLU A 75 17.38 -0.27 -1.69
N ASN A 76 16.33 0.55 -1.53
CA ASN A 76 14.95 0.07 -1.64
C ASN A 76 14.66 -0.48 -3.04
N ILE A 77 15.05 0.24 -4.09
CA ILE A 77 14.82 -0.15 -5.49
C ILE A 77 15.56 -1.44 -5.79
N SER A 78 16.85 -1.52 -5.50
CA SER A 78 17.67 -2.71 -5.81
C SER A 78 17.18 -3.98 -5.11
N LYS A 79 16.67 -3.86 -3.87
CA LYS A 79 16.15 -5.01 -3.09
C LYS A 79 14.72 -5.40 -3.45
N ASN A 80 13.89 -4.47 -3.91
CA ASN A 80 12.45 -4.69 -4.08
C ASN A 80 11.98 -4.71 -5.55
N SER A 81 12.89 -4.81 -6.53
CA SER A 81 12.54 -4.98 -7.96
C SER A 81 13.00 -6.33 -8.56
N PRO A 82 12.52 -7.48 -8.06
CA PRO A 82 13.01 -8.81 -8.45
C PRO A 82 12.76 -9.20 -9.92
N ILE A 83 11.66 -8.77 -10.53
CA ILE A 83 11.31 -9.01 -11.94
C ILE A 83 12.27 -8.23 -12.84
N PHE A 84 12.50 -6.95 -12.54
CA PHE A 84 13.47 -6.14 -13.25
C PHE A 84 14.88 -6.72 -13.11
N LEU A 85 15.31 -7.03 -11.88
CA LEU A 85 16.62 -7.60 -11.62
C LEU A 85 16.80 -8.97 -12.30
N GLY A 86 15.77 -9.82 -12.31
CA GLY A 86 15.79 -11.08 -13.02
C GLY A 86 15.95 -10.90 -14.54
N ARG A 87 15.31 -9.90 -15.15
CA ARG A 87 15.53 -9.56 -16.57
C ARG A 87 16.95 -9.08 -16.83
N LEU A 88 17.52 -8.32 -15.89
CA LEU A 88 18.89 -7.81 -15.98
C LEU A 88 19.92 -8.95 -15.86
N LEU A 89 19.76 -9.86 -14.90
CA LEU A 89 20.65 -11.00 -14.70
C LEU A 89 20.70 -11.92 -15.92
N LYS A 90 19.58 -12.12 -16.61
CA LYS A 90 19.54 -12.86 -17.89
C LYS A 90 20.42 -12.25 -18.99
N LYS A 91 20.76 -10.95 -18.92
CA LYS A 91 21.66 -10.31 -19.89
C LYS A 91 23.13 -10.67 -19.67
N VAL A 92 23.47 -11.18 -18.49
CA VAL A 92 24.84 -11.51 -18.07
C VAL A 92 24.97 -12.95 -17.55
N GLU A 93 24.00 -13.81 -17.85
CA GLU A 93 23.91 -15.17 -17.29
C GLU A 93 25.11 -16.07 -17.63
N ASN A 94 25.82 -15.75 -18.71
CA ASN A 94 26.99 -16.50 -19.19
C ASN A 94 28.33 -15.92 -18.68
N GLU A 95 28.30 -14.87 -17.86
CA GLU A 95 29.50 -14.21 -17.36
C GLU A 95 29.96 -14.84 -16.03
N GLU A 96 31.26 -14.98 -15.84
CA GLU A 96 31.83 -15.54 -14.61
C GLU A 96 31.72 -14.58 -13.42
N GLU A 97 31.84 -13.27 -13.68
CA GLU A 97 31.73 -12.21 -12.67
C GLU A 97 30.51 -11.32 -12.93
N ILE A 98 29.37 -11.71 -12.36
CA ILE A 98 28.06 -11.06 -12.59
C ILE A 98 28.11 -9.58 -12.22
N GLY A 99 28.63 -9.24 -11.04
CA GLY A 99 28.71 -7.84 -10.59
C GLY A 99 29.48 -6.94 -11.57
N ARG A 100 30.66 -7.38 -12.02
CA ARG A 100 31.47 -6.63 -12.99
C ARG A 100 30.79 -6.54 -14.35
N ALA A 101 30.18 -7.63 -14.81
CA ALA A 101 29.46 -7.66 -16.07
C ALA A 101 28.27 -6.69 -16.08
N LEU A 102 27.52 -6.59 -14.97
CA LEU A 102 26.43 -5.63 -14.83
C LEU A 102 26.91 -4.18 -14.79
N MET A 103 27.97 -3.88 -14.04
CA MET A 103 28.56 -2.54 -14.04
C MET A 103 29.01 -2.11 -15.45
N ARG A 104 29.60 -3.05 -16.22
CA ARG A 104 29.91 -2.84 -17.63
C ARG A 104 28.65 -2.64 -18.47
N TYR A 105 27.61 -3.44 -18.25
CA TYR A 105 26.35 -3.34 -18.97
C TYR A 105 25.71 -1.95 -18.81
N PHE A 106 25.56 -1.47 -17.57
CA PHE A 106 24.97 -0.16 -17.28
C PHE A 106 25.72 1.02 -17.91
N ARG A 107 27.05 0.90 -18.09
CA ARG A 107 27.86 1.93 -18.74
C ARG A 107 27.50 2.14 -20.21
N TYR A 108 27.04 1.08 -20.89
CA TYR A 108 26.76 1.10 -22.33
C TYR A 108 25.27 0.97 -22.67
N HIS A 109 24.43 0.61 -21.70
CA HIS A 109 23.00 0.40 -21.87
C HIS A 109 22.23 1.18 -20.79
N PRO A 110 21.77 2.41 -21.09
CA PRO A 110 20.92 3.13 -20.16
C PRO A 110 19.65 2.33 -19.91
N ILE A 111 19.24 2.25 -18.64
CA ILE A 111 18.01 1.58 -18.25
C ILE A 111 16.94 2.62 -17.93
N ASN A 112 15.68 2.26 -18.15
CA ASN A 112 14.56 3.04 -17.65
C ASN A 112 14.41 2.81 -16.14
N GLU A 113 14.89 3.74 -15.33
CA GLU A 113 14.91 3.68 -13.86
C GLU A 113 13.49 3.70 -13.26
N PHE A 114 12.48 4.16 -14.01
CA PHE A 114 11.08 4.15 -13.55
C PHE A 114 10.51 2.73 -13.42
N GLU A 115 10.93 1.79 -14.27
CA GLU A 115 10.49 0.39 -14.17
C GLU A 115 10.82 -0.25 -12.81
N PRO A 116 12.10 -0.30 -12.38
CA PRO A 116 12.46 -0.88 -11.09
C PRO A 116 11.95 -0.03 -9.92
N PHE A 117 11.81 1.29 -10.09
CA PHE A 117 11.18 2.14 -9.07
C PHE A 117 9.74 1.74 -8.81
N PHE A 118 8.87 1.71 -9.82
CA PHE A 118 7.47 1.33 -9.63
C PHE A 118 7.32 -0.10 -9.12
N GLU A 119 8.18 -1.01 -9.59
CA GLU A 119 8.22 -2.37 -9.06
C GLU A 119 8.55 -2.41 -7.56
N SER A 120 9.51 -1.59 -7.12
CA SER A 120 9.87 -1.45 -5.70
C SER A 120 8.75 -0.87 -4.83
N LEU A 121 7.79 -0.19 -5.44
CA LEU A 121 6.56 0.28 -4.79
C LEU A 121 5.45 -0.78 -4.79
N GLY A 122 5.74 -2.01 -5.22
CA GLY A 122 4.80 -3.13 -5.25
C GLY A 122 3.86 -3.17 -6.46
N LEU A 123 4.11 -2.34 -7.49
CA LEU A 123 3.32 -2.38 -8.72
C LEU A 123 3.85 -3.47 -9.67
N LYS A 124 2.93 -4.21 -10.30
CA LYS A 124 3.29 -5.16 -11.35
C LYS A 124 3.57 -4.44 -12.67
N PRO A 125 4.35 -5.03 -13.60
CA PRO A 125 4.58 -4.44 -14.92
C PRO A 125 3.29 -4.06 -15.66
N SER A 126 2.26 -4.90 -15.61
CA SER A 126 0.95 -4.58 -16.21
C SER A 126 0.28 -3.34 -15.61
N GLU A 127 0.60 -3.01 -14.36
CA GLU A 127 0.02 -1.87 -13.64
C GLU A 127 0.83 -0.59 -13.86
N TYR A 128 2.16 -0.67 -13.95
CA TYR A 128 3.00 0.52 -14.11
C TYR A 128 3.35 0.88 -15.55
N ASN A 129 3.28 -0.05 -16.50
CA ASN A 129 3.60 0.22 -17.91
C ASN A 129 2.86 1.44 -18.49
N PRO A 130 1.56 1.67 -18.18
CA PRO A 130 0.86 2.87 -18.65
C PRO A 130 1.41 4.19 -18.09
N PHE A 131 2.14 4.13 -16.97
CA PHE A 131 2.69 5.31 -16.28
C PHE A 131 4.15 5.59 -16.62
N LEU A 132 4.81 4.74 -17.41
CA LEU A 132 6.20 4.96 -17.78
C LEU A 132 6.31 6.26 -18.60
N PRO A 133 7.19 7.20 -18.20
CA PRO A 133 7.41 8.41 -18.98
C PRO A 133 7.92 8.07 -20.38
N ARG A 134 7.49 8.84 -21.38
CA ARG A 134 7.91 8.65 -22.78
C ARG A 134 9.28 9.25 -23.08
N GLU A 135 9.61 10.34 -22.41
CA GLU A 135 10.78 11.18 -22.70
C GLU A 135 11.81 11.19 -21.57
N LEU A 136 11.49 10.56 -20.43
CA LEU A 136 12.35 10.48 -19.25
C LEU A 136 12.66 9.02 -18.95
N MET A 137 13.95 8.73 -18.74
CA MET A 137 14.42 7.40 -18.36
C MET A 137 15.08 7.37 -16.99
N PHE A 138 15.44 8.52 -16.44
CA PHE A 138 16.17 8.62 -15.18
C PHE A 138 15.30 9.27 -14.11
N LEU A 139 15.25 8.68 -12.92
CA LEU A 139 14.42 9.14 -11.81
C LEU A 139 14.91 10.49 -11.26
N ALA A 140 16.23 10.69 -11.24
CA ALA A 140 16.84 11.92 -10.76
C ALA A 140 16.41 13.16 -11.56
N ASP A 141 15.94 12.97 -12.80
CA ASP A 141 15.46 14.05 -13.66
C ASP A 141 14.01 14.47 -13.30
N ASP A 142 13.25 13.61 -12.61
CA ASP A 142 11.90 13.91 -12.12
C ASP A 142 11.90 14.26 -10.62
N VAL A 143 12.44 15.44 -10.33
CA VAL A 143 12.59 15.96 -8.96
C VAL A 143 11.24 16.06 -8.25
N THR A 144 10.18 16.49 -8.95
CA THR A 144 8.84 16.65 -8.36
C THR A 144 8.25 15.31 -7.93
N LEU A 145 8.43 14.25 -8.72
CA LEU A 145 8.01 12.90 -8.33
C LEU A 145 8.74 12.41 -7.09
N LEU A 146 10.08 12.58 -7.04
CA LEU A 146 10.89 12.15 -5.90
C LEU A 146 10.56 12.94 -4.64
N GLU A 147 10.35 14.25 -4.74
CA GLU A 147 9.95 15.08 -3.60
C GLU A 147 8.63 14.62 -2.96
N ASN A 148 7.60 14.36 -3.77
CA ASN A 148 6.31 13.89 -3.27
C ASN A 148 6.39 12.44 -2.76
N TYR A 149 7.17 11.58 -3.41
CA TYR A 149 7.51 10.26 -2.90
C TYR A 149 8.16 10.33 -1.51
N HIS A 150 9.16 11.19 -1.33
CA HIS A 150 9.82 11.41 -0.05
C HIS A 150 8.88 11.99 1.00
N ALA A 151 7.97 12.88 0.62
CA ALA A 151 6.96 13.40 1.56
C ALA A 151 6.12 12.26 2.15
N LEU A 152 5.69 11.28 1.33
CA LEU A 152 4.95 10.10 1.80
C LEU A 152 5.81 9.15 2.65
N CYS A 153 7.06 8.90 2.25
CA CYS A 153 8.01 8.11 3.03
C CYS A 153 8.27 8.72 4.41
N ASN A 154 8.59 10.03 4.45
CA ASN A 154 8.85 10.77 5.68
C ASN A 154 7.59 10.88 6.57
N TYR A 155 6.41 10.85 5.96
CA TYR A 155 5.16 10.74 6.70
C TYR A 155 4.96 9.36 7.34
N GLY A 156 5.67 8.33 6.89
CA GLY A 156 5.62 6.96 7.43
C GLY A 156 4.69 6.03 6.65
N ILE A 157 4.40 6.34 5.38
CA ILE A 157 3.63 5.46 4.50
C ILE A 157 4.58 4.42 3.89
N ALA A 158 4.24 3.14 4.01
CA ALA A 158 5.06 2.05 3.47
C ALA A 158 5.10 2.06 1.93
N HIS A 159 6.23 1.69 1.33
CA HIS A 159 6.45 1.73 -0.13
C HIS A 159 5.34 1.05 -0.96
N GLY A 160 4.89 -0.14 -0.54
CA GLY A 160 3.79 -0.86 -1.19
C GLY A 160 2.48 -0.05 -1.28
N LYS A 161 2.22 0.79 -0.26
CA LYS A 161 1.04 1.67 -0.20
C LYS A 161 1.23 2.90 -1.08
N ILE A 162 2.46 3.40 -1.17
CA ILE A 162 2.81 4.50 -2.07
C ILE A 162 2.58 4.10 -3.53
N GLY A 163 2.90 2.86 -3.93
CA GLY A 163 2.58 2.36 -5.27
C GLY A 163 1.10 2.41 -5.59
N LYS A 164 0.25 1.99 -4.64
CA LYS A 164 -1.21 2.14 -4.77
C LYS A 164 -1.64 3.61 -4.90
N ILE A 165 -1.06 4.50 -4.08
CA ILE A 165 -1.34 5.95 -4.16
C ILE A 165 -0.95 6.48 -5.55
N TYR A 166 0.20 6.08 -6.10
CA TYR A 166 0.64 6.49 -7.43
C TYR A 166 -0.34 6.04 -8.52
N LYS A 167 -0.77 4.78 -8.45
CA LYS A 167 -1.70 4.18 -9.41
C LYS A 167 -3.08 4.83 -9.39
N GLU A 168 -3.61 5.11 -8.20
CA GLU A 168 -4.98 5.64 -8.05
C GLU A 168 -5.00 7.17 -8.15
N ALA A 169 -4.00 7.86 -7.63
CA ALA A 169 -3.96 9.33 -7.51
C ALA A 169 -2.63 9.89 -8.04
N THR A 170 -2.30 9.61 -9.30
CA THR A 170 -1.01 10.00 -9.93
C THR A 170 -0.71 11.50 -9.83
N GLU A 171 -1.75 12.35 -9.85
CA GLU A 171 -1.64 13.81 -9.72
C GLU A 171 -0.92 14.26 -8.46
N VAL A 172 -1.00 13.48 -7.38
CA VAL A 172 -0.33 13.74 -6.09
C VAL A 172 1.18 13.84 -6.24
N PHE A 173 1.76 13.11 -7.19
CA PHE A 173 3.21 13.11 -7.45
C PHE A 173 3.67 14.29 -8.31
N ARG A 174 2.74 15.15 -8.74
CA ARG A 174 3.00 16.36 -9.52
C ARG A 174 2.76 17.64 -8.71
N TYR A 175 2.50 17.50 -7.41
CA TYR A 175 2.28 18.62 -6.52
C TYR A 175 3.56 19.43 -6.33
N SER A 176 3.40 20.76 -6.25
CA SER A 176 4.51 21.65 -5.94
C SER A 176 5.13 21.32 -4.58
N PHE A 177 6.41 21.63 -4.42
CA PHE A 177 7.18 21.39 -3.20
C PHE A 177 6.40 21.72 -1.92
N GLY A 178 6.34 20.77 -1.00
CA GLY A 178 5.71 20.91 0.31
C GLY A 178 4.17 20.81 0.35
N LEU A 179 3.48 20.92 -0.79
CA LEU A 179 2.01 20.92 -0.83
C LEU A 179 1.41 19.61 -0.31
N LEU A 180 1.99 18.46 -0.68
CA LEU A 180 1.53 17.16 -0.19
C LEU A 180 1.65 17.03 1.34
N GLY A 181 2.75 17.55 1.91
CA GLY A 181 2.94 17.59 3.36
C GLY A 181 1.87 18.44 4.07
N LEU A 182 1.60 19.64 3.55
CA LEU A 182 0.53 20.50 4.05
C LEU A 182 -0.85 19.84 3.95
N LYS A 183 -1.10 19.09 2.88
CA LYS A 183 -2.37 18.38 2.70
C LYS A 183 -2.55 17.25 3.72
N LEU A 184 -1.50 16.49 4.00
CA LEU A 184 -1.52 15.46 5.05
C LEU A 184 -1.79 16.10 6.42
N GLN A 185 -1.12 17.22 6.73
CA GLN A 185 -1.35 17.99 7.96
C GLN A 185 -2.77 18.57 8.03
N ALA A 186 -3.35 18.99 6.91
CA ALA A 186 -4.73 19.48 6.88
C ALA A 186 -5.72 18.37 7.28
N TYR A 187 -5.48 17.12 6.87
CA TYR A 187 -6.27 15.97 7.35
C TYR A 187 -6.05 15.68 8.84
N GLU A 188 -4.84 15.85 9.38
CA GLU A 188 -4.62 15.81 10.82
C GLU A 188 -5.41 16.91 11.55
N GLY A 189 -5.44 18.13 10.96
CA GLY A 189 -6.22 19.28 11.44
C GLY A 189 -7.73 19.06 11.49
N LEU A 190 -8.24 18.01 10.82
CA LEU A 190 -9.64 17.58 10.96
C LEU A 190 -9.89 16.75 12.22
N GLY A 191 -8.89 16.55 13.09
CA GLY A 191 -8.99 15.74 14.31
C GLY A 191 -8.65 14.27 14.11
N LEU A 192 -7.91 13.94 13.05
CA LEU A 192 -7.38 12.60 12.79
C LEU A 192 -5.95 12.51 13.30
N SER A 193 -5.60 11.39 13.93
CA SER A 193 -4.20 11.09 14.26
C SER A 193 -3.40 10.80 13.00
N LYS A 194 -2.09 11.04 13.06
CA LYS A 194 -1.14 10.68 11.99
C LYS A 194 -1.31 9.23 11.51
N SER A 195 -1.50 8.29 12.44
CA SER A 195 -1.76 6.86 12.14
C SER A 195 -3.04 6.67 11.33
N SER A 196 -4.12 7.37 11.69
CA SER A 196 -5.39 7.33 10.97
C SER A 196 -5.28 7.94 9.59
N VAL A 197 -4.59 9.09 9.44
CA VAL A 197 -4.33 9.70 8.13
C VAL A 197 -3.51 8.75 7.25
N THR A 198 -2.45 8.13 7.77
CA THR A 198 -1.63 7.14 7.04
C THR A 198 -2.47 6.00 6.48
N LYS A 199 -3.38 5.43 7.29
CA LYS A 199 -4.27 4.36 6.82
C LYS A 199 -5.34 4.87 5.86
N LEU A 200 -5.86 6.07 6.11
CA LEU A 200 -6.89 6.71 5.29
C LEU A 200 -6.38 6.94 3.87
N VAL A 201 -5.23 7.58 3.70
CA VAL A 201 -4.69 7.90 2.37
C VAL A 201 -4.20 6.66 1.62
N ALA A 202 -3.76 5.62 2.33
CA ALA A 202 -3.45 4.32 1.73
C ALA A 202 -4.72 3.57 1.27
N SER A 203 -5.85 3.78 1.95
CA SER A 203 -7.12 3.13 1.63
C SER A 203 -7.96 3.92 0.62
N SER A 204 -7.78 5.24 0.57
CA SER A 204 -8.51 6.16 -0.30
C SER A 204 -7.59 7.27 -0.82
N PRO A 205 -6.65 6.93 -1.73
CA PRO A 205 -5.71 7.89 -2.32
C PRO A 205 -6.36 9.11 -2.96
N GLN A 206 -7.59 8.99 -3.46
CA GLN A 206 -8.34 10.11 -4.07
C GLN A 206 -8.55 11.29 -3.13
N LEU A 207 -8.57 11.06 -1.81
CA LEU A 207 -8.64 12.16 -0.82
C LEU A 207 -7.42 13.09 -0.90
N LEU A 208 -6.28 12.59 -1.42
CA LEU A 208 -5.10 13.41 -1.64
C LEU A 208 -5.17 14.24 -2.93
N VAL A 209 -6.19 14.09 -3.78
CA VAL A 209 -6.35 14.86 -5.03
C VAL A 209 -7.15 16.16 -4.80
N GLY A 210 -6.81 17.25 -5.49
CA GLY A 210 -7.47 18.55 -5.39
C GLY A 210 -7.39 19.23 -4.01
N GLU A 211 -8.50 19.84 -3.58
CA GLU A 211 -8.67 20.41 -2.24
C GLU A 211 -9.08 19.34 -1.21
N ILE A 212 -9.23 19.73 0.06
CA ILE A 212 -9.78 18.83 1.08
C ILE A 212 -11.22 18.44 0.71
N ASP A 213 -11.48 17.12 0.69
CA ASP A 213 -12.77 16.55 0.30
C ASP A 213 -13.89 16.98 1.25
N ARG A 214 -14.83 17.79 0.74
CA ARG A 214 -15.92 18.38 1.53
C ARG A 214 -16.88 17.34 2.09
N GLU A 215 -17.11 16.25 1.37
CA GLU A 215 -18.07 15.23 1.79
C GLU A 215 -17.47 14.34 2.89
N PHE A 216 -16.17 14.12 2.84
CA PHE A 216 -15.42 13.53 3.94
C PHE A 216 -15.42 14.41 5.19
N VAL A 217 -15.27 15.74 5.05
CA VAL A 217 -15.40 16.64 6.21
C VAL A 217 -16.79 16.55 6.84
N LYS A 218 -17.86 16.63 6.03
CA LYS A 218 -19.24 16.47 6.54
C LYS A 218 -19.47 15.12 7.19
N LEU A 219 -18.84 14.06 6.68
CA LEU A 219 -18.90 12.74 7.30
C LEU A 219 -18.31 12.75 8.70
N LEU A 220 -17.14 13.37 8.89
CA LEU A 220 -16.50 13.52 10.20
C LEU A 220 -17.38 14.32 11.17
N GLU A 221 -17.95 15.44 10.72
CA GLU A 221 -18.87 16.26 11.51
C GLU A 221 -20.13 15.47 11.92
N GLN A 222 -20.67 14.66 11.01
CA GLN A 222 -21.84 13.84 11.31
C GLN A 222 -21.52 12.73 12.30
N LEU A 223 -20.37 12.05 12.18
CA LEU A 223 -19.91 11.07 13.16
C LEU A 223 -19.75 11.70 14.55
N GLU A 224 -19.19 12.90 14.62
CA GLU A 224 -19.04 13.67 15.86
C GLU A 224 -20.41 14.03 16.48
N SER A 225 -21.37 14.45 15.66
CA SER A 225 -22.74 14.80 16.11
C SER A 225 -23.49 13.63 16.76
N ILE A 226 -23.18 12.38 16.39
CA ILE A 226 -23.74 11.17 16.99
C ILE A 226 -22.86 10.61 18.14
N GLY A 227 -21.83 11.33 18.56
CA GLY A 227 -20.98 11.00 19.70
C GLY A 227 -19.79 10.09 19.38
N MET A 228 -19.36 10.01 18.12
CA MET A 228 -18.15 9.26 17.73
C MET A 228 -16.96 10.19 17.57
N GLN A 229 -15.79 9.73 18.04
CA GLN A 229 -14.54 10.43 17.78
C GLN A 229 -14.18 10.33 16.30
N ARG A 230 -13.72 11.44 15.70
CA ARG A 230 -13.32 11.48 14.28
C ARG A 230 -12.22 10.46 13.95
N ASP A 231 -11.26 10.31 14.87
CA ASP A 231 -10.14 9.37 14.73
C ASP A 231 -10.56 7.89 14.67
N TRP A 232 -11.79 7.57 15.07
CA TRP A 232 -12.32 6.21 14.98
C TRP A 232 -12.27 5.64 13.55
N ILE A 233 -12.33 6.50 12.51
CA ILE A 233 -12.16 6.08 11.11
C ILE A 233 -10.85 5.31 10.91
N GLY A 234 -9.76 5.69 11.58
CA GLY A 234 -8.48 4.98 11.47
C GLY A 234 -8.50 3.54 11.98
N GLY A 235 -9.49 3.16 12.79
CA GLY A 235 -9.70 1.80 13.27
C GLY A 235 -10.42 0.89 12.27
N ILE A 236 -11.21 1.47 11.36
CA ILE A 236 -12.05 0.72 10.41
C ILE A 236 -11.48 0.69 8.98
N VAL A 237 -10.67 1.68 8.61
CA VAL A 237 -10.16 1.76 7.25
C VAL A 237 -9.14 0.65 7.02
N SER A 238 -9.31 -0.03 5.90
CA SER A 238 -8.48 -1.15 5.49
C SER A 238 -8.17 -1.03 4.00
N GLU A 239 -6.91 -1.28 3.66
CA GLU A 239 -6.42 -1.22 2.28
C GLU A 239 -7.11 -2.22 1.33
N LYS A 240 -7.74 -3.27 1.90
CA LYS A 240 -8.47 -4.31 1.17
C LYS A 240 -9.85 -3.86 0.70
N ASN A 241 -10.37 -2.77 1.25
CA ASN A 241 -11.71 -2.28 0.97
C ASN A 241 -11.64 -0.98 0.16
N THR A 242 -12.70 -0.72 -0.59
CA THR A 242 -12.97 0.57 -1.21
C THR A 242 -13.99 1.34 -0.38
N TYR A 243 -13.86 2.66 -0.37
CA TYR A 243 -14.69 3.55 0.43
C TYR A 243 -15.26 4.64 -0.47
N ASN A 244 -16.58 4.81 -0.40
CA ASN A 244 -17.27 5.92 -1.04
C ASN A 244 -17.83 6.83 0.07
N TRP A 245 -17.05 7.83 0.44
CA TRP A 245 -17.34 8.73 1.57
C TRP A 245 -18.69 9.44 1.41
N ASN A 246 -19.07 9.82 0.19
CA ASN A 246 -20.38 10.40 -0.08
C ASN A 246 -21.52 9.40 0.16
N ARG A 247 -21.41 8.14 -0.29
CA ARG A 247 -22.43 7.11 -0.02
C ARG A 247 -22.55 6.81 1.48
N ILE A 248 -21.43 6.76 2.19
CA ILE A 248 -21.41 6.57 3.64
C ILE A 248 -22.13 7.73 4.33
N LEU A 249 -21.83 8.97 3.94
CA LEU A 249 -22.50 10.17 4.45
C LEU A 249 -24.01 10.09 4.21
N MET A 250 -24.44 9.82 2.97
CA MET A 250 -25.86 9.65 2.62
C MET A 250 -26.54 8.55 3.44
N PHE A 251 -25.84 7.45 3.72
CA PHE A 251 -26.36 6.37 4.55
C PHE A 251 -26.61 6.84 5.99
N LEU A 252 -25.66 7.55 6.61
CA LEU A 252 -25.85 8.09 7.95
C LEU A 252 -27.01 9.10 7.99
N GLN A 253 -27.12 9.97 6.98
CA GLN A 253 -28.22 10.93 6.86
C GLN A 253 -29.58 10.24 6.70
N PHE A 254 -29.62 9.15 5.93
CA PHE A 254 -30.82 8.34 5.78
C PHE A 254 -31.26 7.69 7.10
N LEU A 255 -30.33 7.11 7.87
CA LEU A 255 -30.67 6.53 9.17
C LEU A 255 -31.25 7.59 10.12
N HIS A 256 -30.70 8.80 10.10
CA HIS A 256 -31.26 9.92 10.85
C HIS A 256 -32.66 10.33 10.33
N HIS A 257 -32.86 10.38 9.01
CA HIS A 257 -34.17 10.68 8.41
C HIS A 257 -35.24 9.64 8.74
N LEU A 258 -34.87 8.38 8.94
CA LEU A 258 -35.76 7.32 9.44
C LEU A 258 -36.13 7.49 10.93
N GLY A 259 -35.60 8.49 11.61
CA GLY A 259 -35.88 8.78 13.02
C GLY A 259 -35.05 7.94 14.00
N LEU A 260 -33.96 7.31 13.54
CA LEU A 260 -33.06 6.57 14.43
C LEU A 260 -32.18 7.51 15.23
N SER A 261 -32.09 7.27 16.53
CA SER A 261 -31.22 8.00 17.44
C SER A 261 -29.75 7.73 17.16
N GLY A 262 -28.89 8.72 17.44
CA GLY A 262 -27.45 8.60 17.27
C GLY A 262 -26.85 7.37 17.97
N GLN A 263 -27.35 7.03 19.16
CA GLN A 263 -26.89 5.85 19.91
C GLN A 263 -27.15 4.53 19.17
N VAL A 264 -28.31 4.40 18.52
CA VAL A 264 -28.63 3.24 17.68
C VAL A 264 -27.69 3.17 16.49
N ILE A 265 -27.48 4.30 15.82
CA ILE A 265 -26.59 4.40 14.65
C ILE A 265 -25.16 4.00 15.03
N VAL A 266 -24.63 4.54 16.13
CA VAL A 266 -23.29 4.18 16.65
C VAL A 266 -23.21 2.69 16.94
N THR A 267 -24.24 2.10 17.56
CA THR A 267 -24.27 0.67 17.87
C THR A 267 -24.24 -0.19 16.60
N LEU A 268 -25.00 0.20 15.57
CA LEU A 268 -25.01 -0.49 14.28
C LEU A 268 -23.64 -0.43 13.60
N ILE A 269 -23.05 0.76 13.52
CA ILE A 269 -21.75 0.99 12.88
C ILE A 269 -20.63 0.24 13.58
N ARG A 270 -20.57 0.27 14.92
CA ARG A 270 -19.53 -0.42 15.69
C ARG A 270 -19.62 -1.93 15.55
N ARG A 271 -20.85 -2.47 15.42
CA ARG A 271 -21.06 -3.90 15.28
C ARG A 271 -20.79 -4.38 13.85
N HIS A 272 -21.02 -3.52 12.86
CA HIS A 272 -20.93 -3.83 11.45
C HIS A 272 -20.10 -2.79 10.72
N ALA A 273 -18.80 -2.74 11.02
CA ALA A 273 -17.89 -1.80 10.36
C ALA A 273 -17.76 -2.03 8.84
N SER A 274 -18.25 -3.16 8.33
CA SER A 274 -18.39 -3.42 6.90
C SER A 274 -19.42 -2.52 6.24
N ILE A 275 -20.46 -2.02 6.94
CA ILE A 275 -21.51 -1.13 6.40
C ILE A 275 -20.90 0.10 5.72
N ILE A 276 -19.72 0.49 6.22
CA ILE A 276 -18.97 1.68 5.86
C ILE A 276 -18.06 1.42 4.64
N SER A 277 -17.98 0.19 4.12
CA SER A 277 -17.33 -0.11 2.85
C SER A 277 -18.31 0.01 1.68
N ASP A 278 -17.82 0.39 0.51
CA ASP A 278 -18.62 0.73 -0.68
C ASP A 278 -19.45 -0.47 -1.22
N GLY A 279 -19.18 -1.70 -0.76
CA GLY A 279 -19.82 -2.92 -1.24
C GLY A 279 -20.97 -3.49 -0.40
N SER A 280 -21.12 -3.12 0.87
CA SER A 280 -22.02 -3.87 1.79
C SER A 280 -23.24 -3.09 2.32
N GLY A 281 -23.23 -1.76 2.22
CA GLY A 281 -24.26 -0.90 2.83
C GLY A 281 -25.65 -0.98 2.16
N LYS A 282 -25.74 -1.40 0.89
CA LYS A 282 -27.01 -1.36 0.13
C LYS A 282 -28.07 -2.31 0.70
N THR A 283 -27.70 -3.55 1.04
CA THR A 283 -28.64 -4.52 1.60
C THR A 283 -29.07 -4.12 3.01
N VAL A 284 -28.13 -3.60 3.82
CA VAL A 284 -28.41 -3.08 5.16
C VAL A 284 -29.36 -1.89 5.10
N PHE A 285 -29.17 -0.98 4.14
CA PHE A 285 -30.07 0.13 3.87
C PHE A 285 -31.50 -0.34 3.58
N LEU A 286 -31.66 -1.29 2.65
CA LEU A 286 -32.97 -1.82 2.26
C LEU A 286 -33.67 -2.50 3.43
N LEU A 287 -32.92 -3.28 4.21
CA LEU A 287 -33.43 -4.00 5.36
C LEU A 287 -33.90 -3.05 6.47
N ILE A 288 -33.08 -2.06 6.85
CA ILE A 288 -33.47 -1.05 7.86
C ILE A 288 -34.68 -0.25 7.37
N GLY A 289 -34.68 0.18 6.10
CA GLY A 289 -35.81 0.89 5.51
C GLY A 289 -37.11 0.08 5.52
N LEU A 290 -37.03 -1.22 5.21
CA LEU A 290 -38.18 -2.13 5.28
C LEU A 290 -38.68 -2.30 6.71
N MET A 291 -37.79 -2.54 7.68
CA MET A 291 -38.16 -2.71 9.08
C MET A 291 -38.88 -1.46 9.61
N VAL A 292 -38.32 -0.27 9.37
CA VAL A 292 -38.94 0.99 9.79
C VAL A 292 -40.29 1.18 9.11
N LYS A 293 -40.41 0.87 7.80
CA LYS A 293 -41.68 0.94 7.07
C LYS A 293 -42.74 -0.03 7.62
N MET A 294 -42.33 -1.17 8.16
CA MET A 294 -43.20 -2.14 8.82
C MET A 294 -43.54 -1.77 10.29
N GLY A 295 -43.09 -0.61 10.77
CA GLY A 295 -43.35 -0.13 12.13
C GLY A 295 -42.39 -0.66 13.19
N ALA A 296 -41.23 -1.19 12.80
CA ALA A 296 -40.24 -1.68 13.75
C ALA A 296 -39.67 -0.54 14.61
N ARG A 297 -39.54 -0.81 15.91
CA ARG A 297 -38.92 0.08 16.89
C ARG A 297 -37.41 -0.07 16.86
N GLU A 298 -36.70 0.95 17.33
CA GLU A 298 -35.23 0.94 17.42
C GLU A 298 -34.65 -0.30 18.11
N ARG A 299 -35.29 -0.76 19.20
CA ARG A 299 -34.87 -1.98 19.92
C ARG A 299 -34.93 -3.23 19.06
N GLU A 300 -35.93 -3.34 18.19
CA GLU A 300 -36.11 -4.49 17.29
C GLU A 300 -35.05 -4.47 16.19
N ILE A 301 -34.71 -3.28 15.67
CA ILE A 301 -33.60 -3.07 14.73
C ILE A 301 -32.28 -3.48 15.40
N ILE A 302 -31.96 -2.95 16.58
CA ILE A 302 -30.73 -3.33 17.32
C ILE A 302 -30.70 -4.83 17.56
N THR A 303 -31.81 -5.42 18.00
CA THR A 303 -31.89 -6.86 18.32
C THR A 303 -31.64 -7.69 17.08
N MET A 304 -32.19 -7.32 15.93
CA MET A 304 -31.95 -8.03 14.67
C MET A 304 -30.46 -8.00 14.28
N PHE A 305 -29.84 -6.82 14.24
CA PHE A 305 -28.42 -6.70 13.91
C PHE A 305 -27.50 -7.27 15.00
N THR A 306 -28.04 -7.50 16.20
CA THR A 306 -27.37 -8.17 17.30
C THR A 306 -27.41 -9.68 17.18
N GLN A 307 -28.58 -10.24 16.88
CA GLN A 307 -28.81 -11.69 16.78
C GLN A 307 -28.32 -12.28 15.46
N PHE A 308 -28.24 -11.47 14.41
CA PHE A 308 -27.72 -11.85 13.10
C PHE A 308 -26.46 -11.05 12.77
N PRO A 309 -25.29 -11.41 13.34
CA PRO A 309 -24.03 -10.70 13.13
C PRO A 309 -23.49 -10.72 11.70
N CYS A 310 -24.15 -11.40 10.76
CA CYS A 310 -24.26 -11.08 9.33
C CYS A 310 -24.91 -12.30 8.64
N VAL A 311 -25.88 -12.07 7.76
CA VAL A 311 -25.95 -12.89 6.55
C VAL A 311 -24.68 -12.55 5.80
N GLN A 312 -23.78 -13.50 5.55
CA GLN A 312 -22.78 -13.32 4.49
C GLN A 312 -23.61 -12.98 3.25
N ILE A 313 -23.59 -11.71 2.84
CA ILE A 313 -24.10 -11.35 1.53
C ILE A 313 -23.07 -12.00 0.60
N GLY A 314 -23.42 -13.19 0.12
CA GLY A 314 -22.63 -13.89 -0.88
C GLY A 314 -22.31 -12.88 -1.98
N SER A 315 -21.08 -12.94 -2.47
CA SER A 315 -20.76 -12.32 -3.75
C SER A 315 -21.75 -12.87 -4.77
N PHE A 316 -22.78 -12.11 -5.09
CA PHE A 316 -23.55 -12.35 -6.29
C PHE A 316 -22.61 -11.93 -7.42
N TYR A 317 -21.91 -12.94 -7.95
CA TYR A 317 -21.12 -12.87 -9.17
C TYR A 317 -22.01 -12.50 -10.36
#